data_AF-A0A3D4P720-F1
#
_entry.id   AF-A0A3D4P720-F1
#
_cell.length_a   1.000
_cell.length_b   1.000
_cell.length_c   1.000
_cell.angle_alpha   90.00
_cell.angle_beta   90.00
_cell.angle_gamma   90.00
#
_symmetry.space_group_name_H-M   'P 1'
#
loop_
_entity.id
_entity.type
_entity.pdbx_description
1 polymer ?
#
loop_
_entity_poly.entity_id
_entity_poly.type
_entity_poly.pdbx_seq_one_letter_code
_entity_poly.pdbx_strand_id
1 'polypeptide(L)'
;MKLRLTNVELPVLEGEEALPEQICARLNIPDSDLGPWRILRKSLDARNRYSLQFVYSVAVELRSDRVPEKLIQLPGVAAYEPKDFDDPPPGNQSLENRPVVVGSGPAGLLAAYYLAKRGYRPLVVERGQPVKERVPAIRDFDRGGKFQEQNNYLFGEGGAGCFSDGKLTCRITGADVDWVLESFVDCGGKDSILYEQRPHL
;
A
#
# COMPACT_ATOMS: atom_id res chain seq x y z
N MET A 1 -11.92 -11.82 -17.11
CA MET A 1 -10.47 -12.12 -16.96
C MET A 1 -9.71 -10.81 -17.00
N LYS A 2 -8.77 -10.56 -16.07
CA LYS A 2 -7.97 -9.33 -16.08
C LYS A 2 -6.66 -9.58 -16.83
N LEU A 3 -6.13 -8.53 -17.44
CA LEU A 3 -4.81 -8.53 -18.05
C LEU A 3 -3.88 -7.64 -17.22
N ARG A 4 -2.63 -8.07 -17.06
CA ARG A 4 -1.55 -7.22 -16.57
C ARG A 4 -0.71 -6.78 -17.76
N LEU A 5 -0.54 -5.48 -17.90
CA LEU A 5 0.40 -4.87 -18.83
C LEU A 5 1.58 -4.34 -18.02
N THR A 6 2.79 -4.62 -18.46
CA THR A 6 4.04 -4.11 -17.88
C THR A 6 4.78 -3.24 -18.88
N ASN A 7 5.61 -2.32 -18.39
CA ASN A 7 6.38 -1.39 -19.21
C ASN A 7 5.49 -0.48 -20.06
N VAL A 8 4.37 -0.01 -19.49
CA VAL A 8 3.64 1.12 -20.05
C VAL A 8 4.39 2.37 -19.62
N GLU A 9 4.84 3.20 -20.55
CA GLU A 9 5.73 4.33 -20.28
C GLU A 9 4.99 5.65 -20.52
N LEU A 10 5.24 6.63 -19.65
CA LEU A 10 4.82 8.03 -19.85
C LEU A 10 5.97 8.97 -19.49
N PRO A 11 6.16 10.08 -20.22
CA PRO A 11 7.07 11.13 -19.80
C PRO A 11 6.69 11.65 -18.41
N VAL A 12 7.69 12.02 -17.59
CA VAL A 12 7.43 12.50 -16.20
C VAL A 12 6.59 13.77 -16.10
N LEU A 13 6.42 14.49 -17.22
CA LEU A 13 5.60 15.70 -17.31
C LEU A 13 4.15 15.39 -17.70
N GLU A 14 3.86 14.18 -18.15
CA GLU A 14 2.50 13.72 -18.47
C GLU A 14 1.88 13.06 -17.24
N GLY A 15 0.59 13.36 -17.03
CA GLY A 15 -0.17 12.79 -15.93
C GLY A 15 -0.71 11.39 -16.24
N GLU A 16 -1.19 10.72 -15.19
CA GLU A 16 -1.72 9.34 -15.27
C GLU A 16 -3.01 9.26 -16.10
N GLU A 17 -3.67 10.38 -16.38
CA GLU A 17 -4.80 10.51 -17.29
C GLU A 17 -4.49 10.09 -18.75
N ALA A 18 -3.22 10.04 -19.14
CA ALA A 18 -2.77 9.56 -20.45
C ALA A 18 -2.62 8.03 -20.52
N LEU A 19 -2.68 7.31 -19.38
CA LEU A 19 -2.54 5.85 -19.36
C LEU A 19 -3.59 5.10 -20.19
N PRO A 20 -4.89 5.47 -20.20
CA PRO A 20 -5.89 4.80 -21.03
C PRO A 20 -5.52 4.74 -22.50
N GLU A 21 -5.02 5.85 -23.06
CA GLU A 21 -4.59 5.93 -24.47
C GLU A 21 -3.42 4.96 -24.74
N GLN A 22 -2.42 4.96 -23.86
CA GLN A 22 -1.27 4.04 -23.98
C GLN A 22 -1.69 2.57 -23.85
N ILE A 23 -2.64 2.26 -22.96
CA ILE A 23 -3.19 0.92 -22.79
C ILE A 23 -3.90 0.45 -24.06
N CYS A 24 -4.80 1.27 -24.60
CA CYS A 24 -5.54 0.98 -25.83
C CYS A 24 -4.60 0.77 -27.01
N ALA A 25 -3.63 1.68 -27.20
CA ALA A 25 -2.62 1.58 -28.23
C ALA A 25 -1.79 0.29 -28.11
N ARG A 26 -1.39 -0.06 -26.87
CA ARG A 26 -0.59 -1.26 -26.62
C ARG A 26 -1.35 -2.55 -26.91
N LEU A 27 -2.64 -2.60 -26.57
CA LEU A 27 -3.52 -3.75 -26.81
C LEU A 27 -4.12 -3.76 -28.21
N ASN A 28 -3.99 -2.68 -28.98
CA ASN A 28 -4.63 -2.48 -30.27
C ASN A 28 -6.16 -2.72 -30.20
N ILE A 29 -6.80 -2.06 -29.23
CA ILE A 29 -8.25 -2.08 -29.00
C ILE A 29 -8.82 -0.66 -29.05
N PRO A 30 -10.11 -0.49 -29.39
CA PRO A 30 -10.76 0.81 -29.28
C PRO A 30 -11.05 1.16 -27.81
N ASP A 31 -11.11 2.46 -27.50
CA ASP A 31 -11.44 2.96 -26.15
C ASP A 31 -12.78 2.45 -25.62
N SER A 32 -13.72 2.14 -26.54
CA SER A 32 -15.02 1.56 -26.22
C SER A 32 -14.95 0.20 -25.53
N ASP A 33 -13.83 -0.52 -25.70
CA ASP A 33 -13.62 -1.87 -25.19
C ASP A 33 -12.81 -1.87 -23.89
N LEU A 34 -12.17 -0.75 -23.55
CA LEU A 34 -11.44 -0.59 -22.29
C LEU A 34 -12.43 -0.53 -21.12
N GLY A 35 -12.32 -1.51 -20.23
CA GLY A 35 -13.06 -1.56 -18.98
C GLY A 35 -12.32 -0.88 -17.84
N PRO A 36 -12.70 -1.19 -16.59
CA PRO A 36 -11.99 -0.72 -15.41
C PRO A 36 -10.50 -1.09 -15.46
N TRP A 37 -9.66 -0.18 -15.00
CA TRP A 37 -8.23 -0.42 -14.87
C TRP A 37 -7.70 0.21 -13.59
N ARG A 38 -6.53 -0.28 -13.14
CA ARG A 38 -5.80 0.29 -12.00
C ARG A 38 -4.30 0.15 -12.18
N ILE A 39 -3.55 1.05 -11.56
CA ILE A 39 -2.10 0.94 -11.49
C ILE A 39 -1.74 -0.13 -10.45
N LEU A 40 -0.92 -1.10 -10.86
CA LEU A 40 -0.31 -2.10 -9.97
C LEU A 40 1.07 -1.65 -9.48
N ARG A 41 1.79 -0.90 -10.32
CA ARG A 41 3.11 -0.38 -9.99
C ARG A 41 3.42 0.88 -10.79
N LYS A 42 4.10 1.84 -10.17
CA LYS A 42 4.71 3.02 -10.78
C LYS A 42 6.16 3.12 -10.31
N SER A 43 7.07 3.27 -11.27
CA SER A 43 8.50 3.46 -11.00
C SER A 43 9.07 4.53 -11.92
N LEU A 44 10.11 5.24 -11.47
CA LEU A 44 10.82 6.22 -12.28
C LEU A 44 12.01 5.54 -12.97
N ASP A 45 12.04 5.55 -14.30
CA ASP A 45 13.24 5.28 -15.06
C ASP A 45 14.04 6.57 -15.24
N ALA A 46 15.13 6.67 -14.46
CA ALA A 46 16.06 7.79 -14.49
C ALA A 46 17.42 7.42 -15.11
N ARG A 47 17.51 6.32 -15.87
CA ARG A 47 18.76 5.89 -16.51
C ARG A 47 19.25 6.90 -17.55
N ASN A 48 18.33 7.58 -18.24
CA ASN A 48 18.63 8.67 -19.16
C ASN A 48 18.12 10.00 -18.60
N ARG A 49 19.04 10.88 -18.20
CA ARG A 49 18.70 12.21 -17.63
C ARG A 49 17.93 13.14 -18.58
N TYR A 50 17.96 12.89 -19.88
CA TYR A 50 17.27 13.70 -20.90
C TYR A 50 15.90 13.13 -21.29
N SER A 51 15.58 11.90 -20.87
CA SER A 51 14.31 11.24 -21.13
C SER A 51 13.90 10.48 -19.88
N LEU A 52 13.45 11.23 -18.88
CA LEU A 52 12.90 10.66 -17.66
C LEU A 52 11.49 10.15 -17.96
N GLN A 53 11.23 8.89 -17.62
CA GLN A 53 9.95 8.24 -17.88
C GLN A 53 9.43 7.61 -16.59
N PHE A 54 8.13 7.71 -16.34
CA PHE A 54 7.47 6.80 -15.42
C PHE A 54 7.12 5.51 -16.16
N VAL A 55 7.47 4.38 -15.55
CA VAL A 55 7.18 3.04 -16.02
C VAL A 55 6.12 2.43 -15.12
N TYR A 56 5.01 2.03 -15.73
CA TYR A 56 3.84 1.51 -15.07
C TYR A 56 3.66 0.02 -15.34
N SER A 57 3.11 -0.66 -14.34
CA SER A 57 2.38 -1.91 -14.53
C SER A 57 0.93 -1.66 -14.19
N VAL A 58 0.00 -2.05 -15.06
CA VAL A 58 -1.43 -1.81 -14.90
C VAL A 58 -2.21 -3.11 -15.02
N ALA A 59 -3.27 -3.23 -14.23
CA ALA A 59 -4.29 -4.26 -14.40
C ALA A 59 -5.46 -3.65 -15.14
N VAL A 60 -5.93 -4.34 -16.18
CA VAL A 60 -7.02 -3.88 -17.03
C VAL A 60 -8.05 -4.98 -17.18
N GLU A 61 -9.31 -4.58 -17.19
CA GLU A 61 -10.44 -5.41 -17.59
C GLU A 61 -10.91 -4.94 -18.97
N LEU A 62 -11.30 -5.88 -19.82
CA LEU A 62 -11.97 -5.57 -21.08
C LEU A 62 -13.48 -5.62 -20.83
N ARG A 63 -14.23 -4.75 -21.50
CA ARG A 63 -15.72 -4.79 -21.46
C ARG A 63 -16.29 -6.02 -22.17
N SER A 64 -15.52 -6.61 -23.09
CA SER A 64 -15.84 -7.90 -23.69
C SER A 64 -15.64 -9.03 -22.68
N ASP A 65 -16.62 -9.94 -22.60
CA ASP A 65 -16.54 -11.15 -21.77
C ASP A 65 -15.40 -12.09 -22.18
N ARG A 66 -14.89 -11.93 -23.40
CA ARG A 66 -13.77 -12.73 -23.94
C ARG A 66 -12.54 -11.85 -24.13
N VAL A 67 -11.42 -12.31 -23.57
CA VAL A 67 -10.09 -11.77 -23.84
C VAL A 67 -9.51 -12.55 -25.04
N PRO A 68 -9.25 -11.91 -26.19
CA PRO A 68 -8.64 -12.59 -27.32
C PRO A 68 -7.25 -13.11 -26.97
N GLU A 69 -6.95 -14.38 -27.24
CA GLU A 69 -5.64 -15.01 -26.94
C GLU A 69 -4.47 -14.24 -27.55
N LYS A 70 -4.67 -13.62 -28.72
CA LYS A 70 -3.69 -12.75 -29.38
C LYS A 70 -3.17 -11.61 -28.50
N LEU A 71 -3.98 -11.12 -27.55
CA LEU A 71 -3.57 -10.05 -26.64
C LEU A 71 -2.56 -10.54 -25.62
N ILE A 72 -2.71 -11.77 -25.13
CA ILE A 72 -1.79 -12.37 -24.15
C ILE A 72 -0.43 -12.68 -24.80
N GLN A 73 -0.39 -12.82 -26.12
CA GLN A 73 0.85 -13.00 -26.87
C GLN A 73 1.64 -11.69 -27.09
N LEU A 74 1.05 -10.53 -26.79
CA LEU A 74 1.74 -9.24 -26.91
C LEU A 74 2.85 -9.12 -25.85
N PRO A 75 4.02 -8.55 -26.18
CA PRO A 75 5.11 -8.43 -25.22
C PRO A 75 4.71 -7.60 -23.98
N GLY A 76 4.96 -8.13 -22.79
CA GLY A 76 4.61 -7.46 -21.54
C GLY A 76 3.12 -7.50 -21.19
N VAL A 77 2.32 -8.31 -21.88
CA VAL A 77 0.92 -8.60 -21.53
C VAL A 77 0.82 -10.01 -20.99
N ALA A 78 0.08 -10.18 -19.89
CA ALA A 78 -0.16 -11.49 -19.30
C ALA A 78 -1.56 -11.56 -18.69
N ALA A 79 -2.08 -12.76 -18.53
CA ALA A 79 -3.20 -13.02 -17.64
C ALA A 79 -2.86 -12.49 -16.23
N TYR A 80 -3.84 -11.84 -15.59
CA TYR A 80 -3.70 -11.35 -14.23
C TYR A 80 -4.85 -11.84 -13.38
N GLU A 81 -4.49 -12.59 -12.35
CA GLU A 81 -5.37 -12.94 -11.26
C GLU A 81 -4.80 -12.29 -10.01
N PRO A 82 -5.51 -11.32 -9.39
CA PRO A 82 -5.10 -10.80 -8.11
C PRO A 82 -5.13 -11.94 -7.10
N LYS A 83 -4.09 -12.02 -6.28
CA LYS A 83 -4.12 -12.92 -5.12
C LYS A 83 -4.92 -12.22 -4.03
N ASP A 84 -5.83 -12.94 -3.43
CA ASP A 84 -6.56 -12.44 -2.28
C ASP A 84 -5.72 -12.62 -1.01
N PHE A 85 -5.95 -11.73 -0.05
CA PHE A 85 -5.37 -11.83 1.28
C PHE A 85 -5.83 -13.13 1.94
N ASP A 86 -4.90 -13.89 2.54
CA ASP A 86 -5.27 -15.10 3.27
C ASP A 86 -5.99 -14.70 4.55
N ASP A 87 -7.31 -14.73 4.47
CA ASP A 87 -8.19 -14.25 5.51
C ASP A 87 -8.88 -15.40 6.25
N PRO A 88 -8.25 -15.95 7.31
CA PRO A 88 -8.79 -17.11 7.97
C PRO A 88 -10.17 -16.83 8.60
N PRO A 89 -11.10 -17.80 8.54
CA PRO A 89 -12.35 -17.68 9.26
C PRO A 89 -12.09 -17.63 10.78
N PRO A 90 -12.99 -17.00 11.56
CA PRO A 90 -12.91 -17.05 13.01
C PRO A 90 -12.88 -18.49 13.53
N GLY A 91 -12.17 -18.69 14.64
CA GLY A 91 -12.19 -19.96 15.36
C GLY A 91 -13.59 -20.35 15.85
N ASN A 92 -13.80 -21.63 16.11
CA ASN A 92 -15.08 -22.19 16.58
C ASN A 92 -15.29 -22.11 18.10
N GLN A 93 -14.31 -21.61 18.85
CA GLN A 93 -14.37 -21.47 20.30
C GLN A 93 -14.44 -19.99 20.68
N SER A 94 -15.32 -19.66 21.62
CA SER A 94 -15.31 -18.34 22.23
C SER A 94 -14.05 -18.19 23.08
N LEU A 95 -13.34 -17.07 22.92
CA LEU A 95 -12.27 -16.73 23.84
C LEU A 95 -12.88 -16.30 25.18
N GLU A 96 -12.38 -16.86 26.27
CA GLU A 96 -12.75 -16.43 27.63
C GLU A 96 -12.20 -15.04 27.95
N ASN A 97 -11.05 -14.70 27.35
CA ASN A 97 -10.32 -13.47 27.58
C ASN A 97 -10.06 -12.73 26.27
N ARG A 98 -10.02 -11.40 26.34
CA ARG A 98 -9.68 -10.55 25.20
C ARG A 98 -8.20 -10.77 24.83
N PRO A 99 -7.84 -10.86 23.54
CA PRO A 99 -6.45 -10.90 23.14
C PRO A 99 -5.76 -9.58 23.49
N VAL A 100 -4.52 -9.67 23.98
CA VAL A 100 -3.72 -8.51 24.36
C VAL A 100 -2.61 -8.30 23.34
N VAL A 101 -2.53 -7.09 22.81
CA VAL A 101 -1.46 -6.62 21.93
C VAL A 101 -0.60 -5.66 22.74
N VAL A 102 0.69 -5.98 22.89
CA VAL A 102 1.65 -5.16 23.63
C VAL A 102 2.47 -4.36 22.62
N GLY A 103 2.36 -3.04 22.69
CA GLY A 103 2.97 -2.09 21.77
C GLY A 103 1.98 -1.58 20.72
N SER A 104 2.04 -0.28 20.47
CA SER A 104 1.23 0.45 19.50
C SER A 104 2.05 0.98 18.32
N GLY A 105 3.17 0.31 18.00
CA GLY A 105 3.86 0.50 16.73
C GLY A 105 3.09 -0.10 15.55
N PRO A 106 3.58 0.03 14.31
CA PRO A 106 2.87 -0.44 13.11
C PRO A 106 2.40 -1.90 13.19
N ALA A 107 3.27 -2.81 13.65
CA ALA A 107 2.92 -4.22 13.79
C ALA A 107 1.79 -4.46 14.81
N GLY A 108 1.84 -3.79 15.97
CA GLY A 108 0.83 -3.90 17.01
C GLY A 108 -0.50 -3.28 16.58
N LEU A 109 -0.47 -2.10 15.97
CA LEU A 109 -1.66 -1.44 15.44
C LEU A 109 -2.33 -2.28 14.35
N LEU A 110 -1.56 -2.84 13.42
CA LEU A 110 -2.11 -3.68 12.36
C LEU A 110 -2.70 -4.98 12.91
N ALA A 111 -2.03 -5.64 13.85
CA ALA A 111 -2.54 -6.83 14.52
C ALA A 111 -3.84 -6.54 15.29
N ALA A 112 -3.87 -5.45 16.05
CA ALA A 112 -5.06 -5.01 16.77
C ALA A 112 -6.20 -4.62 15.82
N TYR A 113 -5.89 -3.95 14.71
CA TYR A 113 -6.87 -3.59 13.68
C TYR A 113 -7.49 -4.84 13.05
N TYR A 114 -6.68 -5.82 12.66
CA TYR A 114 -7.16 -7.10 12.11
C TYR A 114 -8.08 -7.83 13.10
N LEU A 115 -7.63 -8.00 14.34
CA LEU A 115 -8.41 -8.65 15.40
C LEU A 115 -9.71 -7.90 15.70
N ALA A 116 -9.69 -6.57 15.68
CA ALA A 116 -10.87 -5.74 15.89
C ALA A 116 -11.88 -5.89 14.74
N LYS A 117 -11.44 -5.88 13.47
CA LYS A 117 -12.28 -6.17 12.29
C LYS A 117 -12.95 -7.54 12.39
N ARG A 118 -12.28 -8.50 13.03
CA ARG A 118 -12.78 -9.86 13.27
C ARG A 118 -13.64 -10.02 14.54
N GLY A 119 -13.93 -8.93 15.26
CA GLY A 119 -14.78 -8.96 16.45
C GLY A 119 -14.10 -9.48 17.72
N TYR A 120 -12.78 -9.70 17.71
CA TYR A 120 -12.05 -10.25 18.87
C TYR A 120 -11.82 -9.23 20.00
N ARG A 121 -12.15 -7.95 19.80
CA ARG A 121 -12.07 -6.88 20.81
C ARG A 121 -10.70 -6.82 21.49
N PRO A 122 -9.58 -6.67 20.76
CA PRO A 122 -8.26 -6.68 21.36
C PRO A 122 -8.07 -5.56 22.40
N LEU A 123 -7.18 -5.79 23.36
CA LEU A 123 -6.65 -4.79 24.28
C LEU A 123 -5.27 -4.38 23.79
N VAL A 124 -5.05 -3.10 23.50
CA VAL A 124 -3.73 -2.57 23.15
C VAL A 124 -3.12 -1.90 24.37
N VAL A 125 -1.91 -2.31 24.73
CA VAL A 125 -1.15 -1.73 25.85
C VAL A 125 0.13 -1.13 25.31
N GLU A 126 0.29 0.18 25.47
CA GLU A 126 1.48 0.94 25.10
C GLU A 126 2.15 1.51 26.35
N ARG A 127 3.49 1.47 26.39
CA ARG A 127 4.25 2.00 27.53
C ARG A 127 4.38 3.52 27.50
N GLY A 128 4.41 4.10 26.29
CA GLY A 128 4.51 5.53 26.11
C GLY A 128 3.16 6.22 25.98
N GLN A 129 3.21 7.49 25.59
CA GLN A 129 2.05 8.39 25.59
C GLN A 129 1.30 8.40 24.24
N PRO A 130 0.05 8.89 24.21
CA PRO A 130 -0.66 9.21 22.97
C PRO A 130 0.11 10.22 22.10
N VAL A 131 -0.01 10.13 20.78
CA VAL A 131 0.79 10.87 19.80
C VAL A 131 0.68 12.38 20.00
N LYS A 132 -0.49 12.88 20.39
CA LYS A 132 -0.74 14.30 20.69
C LYS A 132 0.10 14.81 21.86
N GLU A 133 0.44 13.94 22.81
CA GLU A 133 1.29 14.23 23.97
C GLU A 133 2.77 13.92 23.66
N ARG A 134 3.06 12.96 22.78
CA ARG A 134 4.43 12.67 22.31
C ARG A 134 5.04 13.85 21.56
N VAL A 135 4.29 14.43 20.61
CA VAL A 135 4.79 15.51 19.73
C VAL A 135 5.41 16.68 20.50
N PRO A 136 4.76 17.30 21.50
CA PRO A 136 5.38 18.37 22.28
C PRO A 136 6.58 17.89 23.08
N ALA A 137 6.54 16.69 23.67
CA ALA A 137 7.67 16.15 24.43
C ALA A 137 8.93 15.95 23.56
N ILE A 138 8.77 15.49 22.31
CA ILE A 138 9.87 15.39 21.35
C ILE A 138 10.42 16.76 21.00
N ARG A 139 9.54 17.74 20.72
CA ARG A 139 9.96 19.12 20.41
C ARG A 139 10.74 19.76 21.56
N ASP A 140 10.34 19.50 22.81
CA ASP A 140 11.05 20.00 23.98
C ASP A 140 12.41 19.31 24.13
N PHE A 141 12.49 18.00 23.89
CA PHE A 141 13.76 17.27 23.87
C PHE A 141 14.72 17.82 22.81
N ASP A 142 14.25 18.06 21.58
CA ASP A 142 15.07 18.62 20.49
C ASP A 142 15.61 20.03 20.79
N ARG A 143 14.93 20.78 21.67
CA ARG A 143 15.37 22.10 22.16
C ARG A 143 16.34 22.01 23.35
N GLY A 144 16.78 20.82 23.75
CA GLY A 144 17.66 20.59 24.89
C GLY A 144 16.92 20.36 26.21
N GLY A 145 15.62 20.06 26.16
CA GLY A 145 14.83 19.66 27.32
C GLY A 145 15.25 18.30 27.89
N LYS A 146 14.64 17.92 29.01
CA LYS A 146 14.96 16.64 29.68
C LYS A 146 14.48 15.45 28.85
N PHE A 147 15.33 14.43 28.75
CA PHE A 147 14.95 13.14 28.16
C PHE A 147 13.87 12.45 28.99
N GLN A 148 12.83 11.94 28.34
CA GLN A 148 11.76 11.16 28.95
C GLN A 148 11.90 9.68 28.55
N GLU A 149 12.25 8.82 29.51
CA GLU A 149 12.55 7.40 29.26
C GLU A 149 11.39 6.60 28.67
N GLN A 150 10.15 6.97 29.00
CA GLN A 150 8.94 6.28 28.54
C GLN A 150 8.23 7.00 27.38
N ASN A 151 8.67 8.20 27.01
CA ASN A 151 7.98 9.05 26.03
C ASN A 151 9.00 9.74 25.13
N ASN A 152 9.50 9.00 24.15
CA ASN A 152 10.59 9.42 23.27
C ASN A 152 10.36 8.92 21.84
N TYR A 153 11.35 9.10 20.96
CA TYR A 153 11.28 8.68 19.56
C TYR A 153 10.87 7.21 19.38
N LEU A 154 11.21 6.33 20.32
CA LEU A 154 10.97 4.89 20.21
C LEU A 154 9.64 4.45 20.85
N PHE A 155 9.23 5.08 21.95
CA PHE A 155 8.10 4.63 22.78
C PHE A 155 6.90 5.58 22.78
N GLY A 156 5.71 5.00 22.71
CA GLY A 156 4.41 5.68 22.62
C GLY A 156 3.61 5.33 21.35
N GLU A 157 2.44 5.95 21.20
CA GLU A 157 1.51 5.71 20.09
C GLU A 157 2.18 5.88 18.71
N GLY A 158 2.10 4.85 17.87
CA GLY A 158 2.77 4.78 16.56
C GLY A 158 4.21 4.26 16.63
N GLY A 159 4.73 3.98 17.83
CA GLY A 159 6.07 3.45 18.07
C GLY A 159 7.17 4.32 17.43
N ALA A 160 8.21 3.67 16.93
CA ALA A 160 9.33 4.32 16.22
C ALA A 160 8.94 4.87 14.83
N GLY A 161 7.86 4.38 14.23
CA GLY A 161 7.42 4.82 12.91
C GLY A 161 6.88 6.25 12.90
N CYS A 162 6.31 6.71 14.02
CA CYS A 162 5.62 8.00 14.13
C CYS A 162 6.48 9.22 13.78
N PHE A 163 7.79 9.17 14.07
CA PHE A 163 8.74 10.27 13.83
C PHE A 163 9.75 9.92 12.73
N SER A 164 9.37 9.01 11.83
CA SER A 164 10.14 8.67 10.64
C SER A 164 9.68 9.48 9.43
N ASP A 165 10.36 9.31 8.31
CA ASP A 165 9.92 9.84 7.01
C ASP A 165 8.80 9.01 6.35
N GLY A 166 8.27 8.00 7.06
CA GLY A 166 7.15 7.18 6.59
C GLY A 166 7.51 6.23 5.45
N LYS A 167 8.80 5.98 5.17
CA LYS A 167 9.24 5.07 4.11
C LYS A 167 8.70 3.66 4.28
N LEU A 168 7.89 3.22 3.32
CA LEU A 168 7.38 1.86 3.26
C LEU A 168 8.35 0.97 2.48
N THR A 169 9.29 0.37 3.20
CA THR A 169 10.32 -0.51 2.63
C THR A 169 9.99 -1.98 2.88
N CYS A 170 9.25 -2.60 1.96
CA CYS A 170 9.03 -4.04 1.98
C CYS A 170 9.74 -4.69 0.78
N ARG A 171 10.49 -5.78 1.03
CA ARG A 171 11.09 -6.59 -0.05
C ARG A 171 10.17 -7.70 -0.54
N ILE A 172 9.10 -7.94 0.20
CA ILE A 172 8.09 -8.95 -0.09
C ILE A 172 6.97 -8.27 -0.89
N THR A 173 6.34 -9.04 -1.76
CA THR A 173 5.17 -8.64 -2.55
C THR A 173 4.11 -9.71 -2.41
N GLY A 174 2.84 -9.35 -2.50
CA GLY A 174 1.73 -10.30 -2.40
C GLY A 174 0.57 -9.71 -1.61
N ALA A 175 -0.51 -10.48 -1.55
CA ALA A 175 -1.78 -10.03 -1.02
C ALA A 175 -1.72 -9.54 0.44
N ASP A 176 -0.85 -10.12 1.27
CA ASP A 176 -0.65 -9.66 2.65
C ASP A 176 -0.08 -8.25 2.71
N VAL A 177 0.88 -7.93 1.83
CA VAL A 177 1.46 -6.60 1.73
C VAL A 177 0.42 -5.63 1.18
N ASP A 178 -0.31 -6.03 0.15
CA ASP A 178 -1.37 -5.23 -0.45
C ASP A 178 -2.44 -4.89 0.61
N TRP A 179 -2.87 -5.85 1.43
CA TRP A 179 -3.82 -5.65 2.52
C TRP A 179 -3.32 -4.65 3.59
N VAL A 180 -2.01 -4.68 3.92
CA VAL A 180 -1.42 -3.67 4.83
C VAL A 180 -1.49 -2.27 4.22
N LEU A 181 -1.11 -2.14 2.95
CA LEU A 181 -1.10 -0.85 2.26
C LEU A 181 -2.53 -0.31 2.08
N GLU A 182 -3.49 -1.15 1.71
CA GLU A 182 -4.91 -0.83 1.66
C GLU A 182 -5.43 -0.38 3.03
N SER A 183 -5.02 -1.05 4.11
CA SER A 183 -5.39 -0.64 5.47
C SER A 183 -4.85 0.74 5.84
N PHE A 184 -3.67 1.14 5.35
CA PHE A 184 -3.18 2.51 5.53
C PHE A 184 -4.01 3.53 4.75
N VAL A 185 -4.40 3.22 3.50
CA VAL A 185 -5.29 4.07 2.70
C VAL A 185 -6.64 4.24 3.38
N ASP A 186 -7.25 3.14 3.84
CA ASP A 186 -8.51 3.14 4.60
C ASP A 186 -8.44 4.05 5.85
N CYS A 187 -7.24 4.22 6.42
CA CYS A 187 -6.99 5.06 7.58
C CYS A 187 -6.50 6.48 7.24
N GLY A 188 -6.65 6.92 5.98
CA GLY A 188 -6.33 8.27 5.52
C GLY A 188 -4.96 8.43 4.85
N GLY A 189 -4.27 7.33 4.55
CA GLY A 189 -3.08 7.33 3.70
C GLY A 189 -3.42 7.69 2.24
N LYS A 190 -2.40 8.07 1.46
CA LYS A 190 -2.58 8.41 0.04
C LYS A 190 -2.72 7.15 -0.81
N ASP A 191 -3.62 7.13 -1.78
CA ASP A 191 -3.79 6.01 -2.72
C ASP A 191 -2.50 5.63 -3.45
N SER A 192 -1.60 6.60 -3.66
CA SER A 192 -0.30 6.37 -4.32
C SER A 192 0.57 5.34 -3.62
N ILE A 193 0.37 5.09 -2.32
CA ILE A 193 1.15 4.08 -1.59
C ILE A 193 0.90 2.66 -2.07
N LEU A 194 -0.23 2.39 -2.72
CA LEU A 194 -0.59 1.08 -3.25
C LEU A 194 0.24 0.68 -4.47
N TYR A 195 0.78 1.66 -5.20
CA TYR A 195 1.42 1.39 -6.49
C TYR A 195 2.79 2.03 -6.66
N GLU A 196 3.17 3.06 -5.90
CA GLU A 196 4.51 3.61 -6.00
C GLU A 196 5.59 2.62 -5.55
N GLN A 197 6.69 2.51 -6.31
CA GLN A 197 7.81 1.62 -5.98
C GLN A 197 8.49 1.98 -4.65
N ARG A 198 8.48 3.26 -4.26
CA ARG A 198 9.10 3.76 -3.03
C ARG A 198 8.11 4.67 -2.31
N PRO A 199 7.01 4.10 -1.76
CA PRO A 199 5.96 4.91 -1.19
C PRO A 199 6.36 5.43 0.19
N HIS A 200 5.77 6.56 0.55
CA HIS A 200 5.91 7.21 1.85
C HIS A 200 4.51 7.55 2.37
N LEU A 201 4.27 7.34 3.66
CA LEU A 201 3.02 7.75 4.33
C LEU A 201 2.85 9.28 4.37
#